data_AF-A0A963JXC5-F1
#
_entry.id   AF-A0A963JXC5-F1
#
_cell.length_a   1.000
_cell.length_b   1.000
_cell.length_c   1.000
_cell.angle_alpha   90.00
_cell.angle_beta   90.00
_cell.angle_gamma   90.00
#
_symmetry.space_group_name_H-M   'P 1'
#
loop_
_entity.id
_entity.type
_entity.pdbx_description
1 polymer ?
#
loop_
_entity_poly.entity_id
_entity_poly.type
_entity_poly.pdbx_seq_one_letter_code
_entity_poly.pdbx_strand_id
1 'polypeptide(L)'
;MRGIVQRLASGAARERAGRVLLGPPLPEAMPQRVADAIGREQARSEVLVSLIQLGAIVLFAVLYSLTPKAFPPDVPFEPVPIALVLYALFTFWRLGLALRQRLTRPILAVSVVVDIALLMVTIWSFHLQYQAPPALYLKAPTLMYVFILIALRTLRFEPAFVLLAGISAALGWLALVAYAVLAGGGPAGETMITRDFAEYMMSYSILIGAEVDKIVSILVVTAILALALHRARKLLVRAAVEGQAASDLKRFFAPEIAGRIT
;
A
#
# COMPACT_ATOMS: atom_id res chain seq x y z
N MET A 1 -37.28 -14.81 26.98
CA MET A 1 -37.11 -13.35 26.79
C MET A 1 -35.66 -12.85 26.90
N ARG A 2 -34.80 -13.31 27.82
CA ARG A 2 -33.41 -12.82 27.98
C ARG A 2 -32.51 -13.00 26.74
N GLY A 3 -32.66 -14.08 25.96
CA GLY A 3 -31.83 -14.34 24.77
C GLY A 3 -32.08 -13.43 23.56
N ILE A 4 -33.27 -12.80 23.45
CA ILE A 4 -33.62 -11.91 22.33
C ILE A 4 -33.02 -10.51 22.57
N VAL A 5 -33.08 -10.02 23.81
CA VAL A 5 -32.50 -8.71 24.20
C VAL A 5 -30.98 -8.71 24.01
N GLN A 6 -30.30 -9.83 24.31
CA GLN A 6 -28.85 -9.95 24.15
C GLN A 6 -28.43 -10.00 22.66
N ARG A 7 -29.26 -10.60 21.79
CA ARG A 7 -29.05 -10.58 20.33
C ARG A 7 -29.33 -9.19 19.72
N LEU A 8 -30.35 -8.48 20.19
CA LEU A 8 -30.64 -7.11 19.74
C LEU A 8 -29.59 -6.10 20.22
N ALA A 9 -29.09 -6.23 21.46
CA ALA A 9 -28.03 -5.39 21.99
C ALA A 9 -26.70 -5.60 21.26
N SER A 10 -26.35 -6.83 20.89
CA SER A 10 -25.16 -7.13 20.09
C SER A 10 -25.28 -6.65 18.64
N GLY A 11 -26.48 -6.68 18.05
CA GLY A 11 -26.77 -6.07 16.75
C GLY A 11 -26.62 -4.55 16.77
N ALA A 12 -27.24 -3.88 17.74
CA ALA A 12 -27.18 -2.42 17.88
C ALA A 12 -25.76 -1.92 18.23
N ALA A 13 -25.01 -2.66 19.06
CA ALA A 13 -23.62 -2.33 19.36
C ALA A 13 -22.71 -2.50 18.12
N ARG A 14 -22.90 -3.55 17.33
CA ARG A 14 -22.20 -3.73 16.03
C ARG A 14 -22.56 -2.65 15.03
N GLU A 15 -23.82 -2.24 14.97
CA GLU A 15 -24.27 -1.19 14.07
C GLU A 15 -23.72 0.18 14.47
N ARG A 16 -23.70 0.50 15.78
CA ARG A 16 -23.06 1.72 16.30
C ARG A 16 -21.55 1.71 16.09
N ALA A 17 -20.87 0.61 16.39
CA ALA A 17 -19.44 0.48 16.14
C ALA A 17 -19.11 0.59 14.64
N GLY A 18 -19.93 -0.03 13.78
CA GLY A 18 -19.82 0.09 12.33
C GLY A 18 -20.01 1.53 11.84
N ARG A 19 -20.97 2.29 12.38
CA ARG A 19 -21.15 3.71 12.05
C ARG A 19 -19.99 4.58 12.54
N VAL A 20 -19.43 4.30 13.71
CA VAL A 20 -18.28 5.03 14.24
C VAL A 20 -17.02 4.75 13.40
N LEU A 21 -16.76 3.48 13.10
CA LEU A 21 -15.56 3.05 12.37
C LEU A 21 -15.65 3.35 10.87
N LEU A 22 -16.75 3.00 10.23
CA LEU A 22 -16.90 3.08 8.76
C LEU A 22 -17.68 4.30 8.29
N GLY A 23 -18.20 5.14 9.19
CA GLY A 23 -19.12 6.22 8.86
C GLY A 23 -20.51 5.71 8.44
N PRO A 24 -21.50 6.60 8.31
CA PRO A 24 -22.87 6.18 8.04
C PRO A 24 -23.02 5.70 6.57
N PRO A 25 -24.05 4.91 6.25
CA PRO A 25 -24.19 4.24 4.95
C PRO A 25 -24.36 5.23 3.79
N LEU A 26 -23.86 4.91 2.60
CA LEU A 26 -24.09 5.76 1.42
C LEU A 26 -25.59 5.78 1.07
N PRO A 27 -26.11 6.87 0.47
CA PRO A 27 -27.46 6.89 -0.08
C PRO A 27 -27.67 5.72 -1.07
N GLU A 28 -28.85 5.10 -1.07
CA GLU A 28 -29.14 3.86 -1.82
C GLU A 28 -28.96 3.98 -3.34
N ALA A 29 -29.09 5.19 -3.89
CA ALA A 29 -28.84 5.47 -5.30
C ALA A 29 -27.88 6.67 -5.44
N MET A 30 -26.64 6.40 -5.87
CA MET A 30 -25.70 7.45 -6.25
C MET A 30 -26.14 8.02 -7.62
N PRO A 31 -26.36 9.34 -7.74
CA PRO A 31 -26.64 9.95 -9.04
C PRO A 31 -25.51 9.69 -10.04
N GLN A 32 -25.84 9.29 -11.27
CA GLN A 32 -24.84 8.94 -12.31
C GLN A 32 -23.79 10.04 -12.52
N ARG A 33 -24.19 11.31 -12.44
CA ARG A 33 -23.25 12.46 -12.56
C ARG A 33 -22.16 12.47 -11.48
N VAL A 34 -22.48 12.07 -10.25
CA VAL A 34 -21.51 11.99 -9.15
C VAL A 34 -20.56 10.81 -9.38
N ALA A 35 -21.08 9.67 -9.87
CA ALA A 35 -20.25 8.54 -10.25
C ALA A 35 -19.26 8.90 -11.38
N ASP A 36 -19.71 9.62 -12.41
CA ASP A 36 -18.86 10.07 -13.52
C ASP A 36 -17.81 11.10 -13.09
N ALA A 37 -18.17 12.01 -12.17
CA ALA A 37 -17.21 12.95 -11.59
C ALA A 37 -16.11 12.22 -10.80
N ILE A 38 -16.48 11.24 -9.98
CA ILE A 38 -15.52 10.41 -9.23
C ILE A 38 -14.62 9.61 -10.18
N GLY A 39 -15.18 9.01 -11.23
CA GLY A 39 -14.41 8.25 -12.22
C GLY A 39 -13.34 9.11 -12.92
N ARG A 40 -13.69 10.35 -13.29
CA ARG A 40 -12.74 11.30 -13.88
C ARG A 40 -11.63 11.70 -12.91
N GLU A 41 -11.97 11.91 -11.64
CA GLU A 41 -10.97 12.25 -10.63
C GLU A 41 -10.01 11.07 -10.36
N GLN A 42 -10.53 9.84 -10.32
CA GLN A 42 -9.70 8.65 -10.19
C GLN A 42 -8.69 8.49 -11.34
N ALA A 43 -9.10 8.76 -12.58
CA ALA A 43 -8.21 8.74 -13.73
C ALA A 43 -7.09 9.80 -13.63
N ARG A 44 -7.40 11.00 -13.10
CA ARG A 44 -6.37 12.02 -12.82
C ARG A 44 -5.43 11.60 -11.71
N SER A 45 -5.95 10.99 -10.64
CA SER A 45 -5.14 10.46 -9.55
C SER A 45 -4.14 9.41 -10.04
N GLU A 46 -4.47 8.61 -11.06
CA GLU A 46 -3.54 7.62 -11.63
C GLU A 46 -2.32 8.25 -12.32
N VAL A 47 -2.54 9.37 -13.02
CA VAL A 47 -1.44 10.16 -13.59
C VAL A 47 -0.56 10.70 -12.47
N LEU A 48 -1.17 11.29 -11.43
CA LEU A 48 -0.45 11.82 -10.27
C LEU A 48 0.38 10.75 -9.55
N VAL A 49 -0.20 9.57 -9.30
CA VAL A 49 0.51 8.44 -8.68
C VAL A 49 1.72 8.03 -9.53
N SER A 50 1.56 7.99 -10.85
CA SER A 50 2.64 7.61 -11.76
C SER A 50 3.75 8.67 -11.80
N LEU A 51 3.39 9.96 -11.78
CA LEU A 51 4.36 11.06 -11.68
C LEU A 51 5.13 11.04 -10.36
N ILE A 52 4.45 10.81 -9.23
CA ILE A 52 5.11 10.73 -7.93
C ILE A 52 6.06 9.52 -7.88
N GLN A 53 5.66 8.38 -8.45
CA GLN A 53 6.55 7.22 -8.56
C GLN A 53 7.77 7.48 -9.43
N LEU A 54 7.62 8.17 -10.56
CA LEU A 54 8.78 8.61 -11.36
C LEU A 54 9.69 9.53 -10.56
N GLY A 55 9.12 10.49 -9.81
CA GLY A 55 9.87 11.36 -8.91
C GLY A 55 10.64 10.57 -7.85
N ALA A 56 10.01 9.56 -7.24
CA ALA A 56 10.65 8.67 -6.27
C ALA A 56 11.77 7.84 -6.91
N ILE A 57 11.58 7.32 -8.13
CA ILE A 57 12.63 6.60 -8.88
C ILE A 57 13.83 7.49 -9.14
N VAL A 58 13.61 8.71 -9.63
CA VAL A 58 14.68 9.69 -9.86
C VAL A 58 15.40 10.01 -8.55
N LEU A 59 14.66 10.27 -7.48
CA LEU A 59 15.24 10.52 -6.16
C LEU A 59 16.11 9.35 -5.70
N PHE A 60 15.62 8.10 -5.78
CA PHE A 60 16.40 6.92 -5.40
C PHE A 60 17.61 6.69 -6.31
N ALA A 61 17.51 6.96 -7.61
CA ALA A 61 18.63 6.86 -8.53
C ALA A 61 19.74 7.88 -8.20
N VAL A 62 19.35 9.12 -7.89
CA VAL A 62 20.29 10.17 -7.43
C VAL A 62 20.94 9.77 -6.12
N LEU A 63 20.14 9.39 -5.11
CA LEU A 63 20.65 8.95 -3.81
C LEU A 63 21.60 7.77 -3.95
N TYR A 64 21.23 6.76 -4.75
CA TYR A 64 22.10 5.62 -5.02
C TYR A 64 23.41 6.06 -5.67
N SER A 65 23.37 6.94 -6.67
CA SER A 65 24.57 7.39 -7.39
C SER A 65 25.51 8.23 -6.53
N LEU A 66 24.97 9.02 -5.60
CA LEU A 66 25.75 9.91 -4.73
C LEU A 66 26.24 9.24 -3.44
N THR A 67 25.58 8.16 -3.01
CA THR A 67 25.94 7.49 -1.75
C THR A 67 27.17 6.58 -1.95
N PRO A 68 28.19 6.68 -1.08
CA PRO A 68 29.31 5.73 -1.08
C PRO A 68 28.80 4.29 -0.99
N LYS A 69 29.32 3.41 -1.86
CA LYS A 69 28.90 2.01 -1.86
C LYS A 69 29.43 1.31 -0.62
N ALA A 70 28.54 0.68 0.13
CA ALA A 70 28.87 -0.08 1.34
C ALA A 70 29.26 -1.54 1.03
N PHE A 71 29.57 -1.84 -0.23
CA PHE A 71 29.97 -3.17 -0.69
C PHE A 71 31.36 -3.13 -1.33
N PRO A 72 32.13 -4.23 -1.28
CA PRO A 72 33.43 -4.33 -1.93
C PRO A 72 33.37 -4.04 -3.44
N PRO A 73 34.44 -3.50 -4.07
CA PRO A 73 34.46 -3.20 -5.50
C PRO A 73 34.24 -4.42 -6.41
N ASP A 74 34.45 -5.62 -5.88
CA ASP A 74 34.45 -6.92 -6.57
C ASP A 74 33.12 -7.70 -6.44
N VAL A 75 32.01 -7.02 -6.12
CA VAL A 75 30.69 -7.70 -6.12
C VAL A 75 30.31 -8.21 -7.51
N PRO A 76 29.71 -9.42 -7.61
CA PRO A 76 29.40 -10.04 -8.88
C PRO A 76 28.31 -9.30 -9.69
N PHE A 77 27.39 -8.62 -9.01
CA PHE A 77 26.36 -7.80 -9.64
C PHE A 77 25.75 -6.78 -8.66
N GLU A 78 25.15 -5.72 -9.18
CA GLU A 78 24.41 -4.71 -8.41
C GLU A 78 22.90 -4.79 -8.73
N PRO A 79 22.04 -5.26 -7.81
CA PRO A 79 20.62 -5.40 -8.08
C PRO A 79 19.86 -4.07 -8.14
N VAL A 80 20.31 -3.07 -7.37
CA VAL A 80 19.57 -1.80 -7.23
C VAL A 80 19.45 -1.04 -8.55
N PRO A 81 20.52 -0.85 -9.35
CA PRO A 81 20.40 -0.22 -10.67
C PRO A 81 19.45 -0.97 -11.60
N ILE A 82 19.53 -2.30 -11.63
CA ILE A 82 18.67 -3.15 -12.46
C ILE A 82 17.21 -2.98 -12.04
N ALA A 83 16.93 -3.03 -10.74
CA ALA A 83 15.60 -2.81 -10.19
C ALA A 83 15.06 -1.42 -10.53
N LEU A 84 15.88 -0.37 -10.43
CA LEU A 84 15.48 1.00 -10.78
C LEU A 84 15.16 1.14 -12.27
N VAL A 85 15.95 0.54 -13.15
CA VAL A 85 15.69 0.55 -14.61
C VAL A 85 14.40 -0.21 -14.92
N LEU A 86 14.22 -1.42 -14.39
CA LEU A 86 12.99 -2.19 -14.56
C LEU A 86 11.77 -1.42 -14.02
N TYR A 87 11.93 -0.77 -12.86
CA TYR A 87 10.85 0.01 -12.26
C TYR A 87 10.50 1.25 -13.08
N ALA A 88 11.52 1.94 -13.63
CA ALA A 88 11.34 3.07 -14.52
C ALA A 88 10.59 2.67 -15.78
N LEU A 89 11.03 1.61 -16.47
CA LEU A 89 10.36 1.10 -17.67
C LEU A 89 8.90 0.74 -17.39
N PHE A 90 8.66 0.03 -16.29
CA PHE A 90 7.31 -0.34 -15.86
C PHE A 90 6.44 0.89 -15.56
N THR A 91 7.00 1.89 -14.87
CA THR A 91 6.27 3.11 -14.50
C THR A 91 6.01 4.00 -15.71
N PHE A 92 6.93 4.09 -16.67
CA PHE A 92 6.70 4.78 -17.95
C PHE A 92 5.60 4.10 -18.77
N TRP A 93 5.62 2.77 -18.86
CA TRP A 93 4.55 2.02 -19.51
C TRP A 93 3.19 2.29 -18.85
N ARG A 94 3.14 2.25 -17.51
CA ARG A 94 1.91 2.54 -16.76
C ARG A 94 1.44 3.98 -16.95
N LEU A 95 2.36 4.95 -16.94
CA LEU A 95 2.05 6.36 -17.22
C LEU A 95 1.48 6.53 -18.63
N GLY A 96 2.05 5.87 -19.64
CA GLY A 96 1.53 5.87 -21.00
C GLY A 96 0.11 5.33 -21.10
N LEU A 97 -0.23 4.28 -20.33
CA LEU A 97 -1.60 3.78 -20.22
C LEU A 97 -2.53 4.75 -19.47
N ALA A 98 -2.05 5.41 -18.42
CA ALA A 98 -2.79 6.40 -17.65
C ALA A 98 -3.18 7.61 -18.51
N LEU A 99 -2.21 8.15 -19.26
CA LEU A 99 -2.42 9.27 -20.17
C LEU A 99 -3.41 8.94 -21.29
N ARG A 100 -3.46 7.66 -21.70
CA ARG A 100 -4.43 7.15 -22.69
C ARG A 100 -5.77 6.73 -22.08
N GLN A 101 -5.96 6.87 -20.78
CA GLN A 101 -7.15 6.43 -20.03
C GLN A 101 -7.47 4.93 -20.23
N ARG A 102 -6.45 4.09 -20.41
CA ARG A 102 -6.58 2.64 -20.64
C ARG A 102 -6.26 1.78 -19.42
N LEU A 103 -6.05 2.39 -18.25
CA LEU A 103 -5.79 1.68 -17.01
C LEU A 103 -7.10 1.09 -16.47
N THR A 104 -7.32 -0.18 -16.79
CA THR A 104 -8.43 -0.94 -16.21
C THR A 104 -8.06 -1.43 -14.80
N ARG A 105 -9.07 -1.63 -13.95
CA ARG A 105 -8.89 -2.18 -12.59
C ARG A 105 -8.00 -3.43 -12.49
N PRO A 106 -8.11 -4.45 -13.37
CA PRO A 106 -7.23 -5.60 -13.29
C PRO A 106 -5.76 -5.26 -13.62
N ILE A 107 -5.50 -4.41 -14.61
CA ILE A 107 -4.13 -3.97 -14.94
C ILE A 107 -3.50 -3.25 -13.73
N LEU A 108 -4.29 -2.42 -13.05
CA LEU A 108 -3.85 -1.74 -11.83
C LEU A 108 -3.57 -2.71 -10.69
N ALA A 109 -4.43 -3.73 -10.50
CA ALA A 109 -4.21 -4.73 -9.47
C ALA A 109 -2.91 -5.50 -9.72
N VAL A 110 -2.67 -5.93 -10.96
CA VAL A 110 -1.40 -6.55 -11.36
C VAL A 110 -0.23 -5.60 -11.13
N SER A 111 -0.36 -4.31 -11.48
CA SER A 111 0.68 -3.32 -11.23
C SER A 111 1.04 -3.17 -9.76
N VAL A 112 0.06 -3.24 -8.85
CA VAL A 112 0.33 -3.20 -7.42
C VAL A 112 1.18 -4.40 -6.99
N VAL A 113 0.82 -5.60 -7.47
CA VAL A 113 1.57 -6.82 -7.15
C VAL A 113 2.98 -6.76 -7.73
N VAL A 114 3.15 -6.26 -8.96
CA VAL A 114 4.46 -6.10 -9.60
C VAL A 114 5.35 -5.12 -8.83
N ASP A 115 4.84 -3.97 -8.40
CA ASP A 115 5.62 -2.99 -7.61
C ASP A 115 6.15 -3.62 -6.32
N ILE A 116 5.33 -4.41 -5.63
CA ILE A 116 5.74 -5.14 -4.41
C ILE A 116 6.71 -6.27 -4.74
N ALA A 117 6.44 -7.06 -5.77
CA ALA A 117 7.30 -8.17 -6.18
C ALA A 117 8.70 -7.69 -6.57
N LEU A 118 8.79 -6.58 -7.30
CA LEU A 118 10.06 -5.96 -7.66
C LEU A 118 10.87 -5.58 -6.41
N LEU A 119 10.23 -4.98 -5.41
CA LEU A 119 10.86 -4.68 -4.13
C LEU A 119 11.32 -5.95 -3.40
N MET A 120 10.49 -6.99 -3.34
CA MET A 120 10.83 -8.25 -2.67
C MET A 120 12.00 -8.97 -3.36
N VAL A 121 12.02 -9.01 -4.70
CA VAL A 121 13.12 -9.59 -5.48
C VAL A 121 14.40 -8.79 -5.28
N THR A 122 14.31 -7.45 -5.21
CA THR A 122 15.46 -6.60 -4.92
C THR A 122 16.03 -6.90 -3.52
N ILE A 123 15.18 -6.95 -2.49
CA ILE A 123 15.62 -7.29 -1.12
C ILE A 123 16.23 -8.69 -1.09
N TRP A 124 15.56 -9.67 -1.69
CA TRP A 124 16.06 -11.03 -1.81
C TRP A 124 17.45 -11.04 -2.42
N SER A 125 17.67 -10.35 -3.54
CA SER A 125 18.95 -10.38 -4.25
C SER A 125 20.17 -9.89 -3.44
N PHE A 126 19.98 -9.19 -2.32
CA PHE A 126 21.09 -8.75 -1.48
C PHE A 126 21.93 -9.91 -0.93
N HIS A 127 21.35 -11.04 -0.55
CA HIS A 127 22.18 -12.16 -0.06
C HIS A 127 23.08 -12.72 -1.17
N LEU A 128 22.66 -12.64 -2.44
CA LEU A 128 23.49 -13.00 -3.60
C LEU A 128 24.56 -11.93 -3.88
N GLN A 129 24.20 -10.65 -3.81
CA GLN A 129 25.13 -9.53 -4.00
C GLN A 129 26.28 -9.58 -2.98
N TYR A 130 25.97 -9.82 -1.71
CA TYR A 130 26.94 -9.87 -0.62
C TYR A 130 27.52 -11.27 -0.37
N GLN A 131 27.12 -12.28 -1.15
CA GLN A 131 27.50 -13.69 -0.99
C GLN A 131 27.35 -14.18 0.47
N ALA A 132 26.28 -13.74 1.12
CA ALA A 132 26.02 -13.96 2.53
C ALA A 132 24.80 -14.87 2.71
N PRO A 133 24.58 -15.42 3.93
CA PRO A 133 23.37 -16.17 4.21
C PRO A 133 22.09 -15.32 3.99
N PRO A 134 20.98 -15.93 3.56
CA PRO A 134 19.69 -15.26 3.37
C PRO A 134 19.21 -14.40 4.55
N ALA A 135 19.60 -14.74 5.77
CA ALA A 135 19.28 -13.96 6.97
C ALA A 135 19.77 -12.50 6.92
N LEU A 136 20.77 -12.17 6.08
CA LEU A 136 21.25 -10.81 5.88
C LEU A 136 20.13 -9.87 5.39
N TYR A 137 19.38 -10.25 4.36
CA TYR A 137 18.40 -9.34 3.77
C TYR A 137 17.23 -9.04 4.71
N LEU A 138 16.96 -9.89 5.70
CA LEU A 138 15.90 -9.66 6.70
C LEU A 138 16.21 -8.44 7.57
N LYS A 139 17.49 -8.06 7.66
CA LYS A 139 17.97 -6.89 8.39
C LYS A 139 18.07 -5.65 7.50
N ALA A 140 17.78 -5.75 6.21
CA ALA A 140 17.94 -4.65 5.27
C ALA A 140 16.92 -3.52 5.54
N PRO A 141 17.35 -2.25 5.63
CA PRO A 141 16.44 -1.12 5.84
C PRO A 141 15.48 -0.89 4.66
N THR A 142 15.79 -1.46 3.50
CA THR A 142 14.98 -1.41 2.26
C THR A 142 13.55 -1.92 2.44
N LEU A 143 13.29 -2.76 3.45
CA LEU A 143 11.93 -3.16 3.83
C LEU A 143 11.02 -1.94 4.07
N MET A 144 11.56 -0.84 4.61
CA MET A 144 10.78 0.37 4.89
C MET A 144 10.10 0.95 3.66
N TYR A 145 10.60 0.65 2.46
CA TYR A 145 10.02 1.12 1.19
C TYR A 145 8.67 0.47 0.88
N VAL A 146 8.34 -0.66 1.51
CA VAL A 146 6.99 -1.25 1.47
C VAL A 146 5.94 -0.23 1.93
N PHE A 147 6.22 0.50 3.02
CA PHE A 147 5.29 1.51 3.53
C PHE A 147 5.10 2.67 2.56
N ILE A 148 6.16 3.05 1.83
CA ILE A 148 6.07 4.07 0.77
C ILE A 148 5.14 3.56 -0.35
N LEU A 149 5.33 2.32 -0.82
CA LEU A 149 4.49 1.73 -1.86
C LEU A 149 3.02 1.63 -1.45
N ILE A 150 2.74 1.28 -0.19
CA ILE A 150 1.38 1.23 0.36
C ILE A 150 0.80 2.64 0.47
N ALA A 151 1.54 3.60 1.01
CA ALA A 151 1.11 4.99 1.16
C ALA A 151 0.76 5.63 -0.19
N LEU A 152 1.54 5.37 -1.24
CA LEU A 152 1.24 5.85 -2.60
C LEU A 152 -0.11 5.36 -3.13
N ARG A 153 -0.62 4.20 -2.68
CA ARG A 153 -1.95 3.71 -3.09
C ARG A 153 -3.10 4.51 -2.51
N THR A 154 -2.86 5.26 -1.45
CA THR A 154 -3.90 6.11 -0.86
C THR A 154 -4.32 7.23 -1.80
N LEU A 155 -3.40 7.71 -2.65
CA LEU A 155 -3.65 8.79 -3.61
C LEU A 155 -4.70 8.42 -4.67
N ARG A 156 -4.96 7.13 -4.93
CA ARG A 156 -5.96 6.67 -5.90
C ARG A 156 -7.39 6.71 -5.35
N PHE A 157 -7.59 7.05 -4.08
CA PHE A 157 -8.91 7.09 -3.42
C PHE A 157 -9.69 5.76 -3.48
N GLU A 158 -8.99 4.62 -3.58
CA GLU A 158 -9.59 3.29 -3.60
C GLU A 158 -8.96 2.37 -2.54
N PRO A 159 -9.65 2.12 -1.41
CA PRO A 159 -9.12 1.32 -0.29
C PRO A 159 -8.70 -0.10 -0.67
N ALA A 160 -9.34 -0.69 -1.69
CA ALA A 160 -9.04 -2.04 -2.16
C ALA A 160 -7.58 -2.18 -2.63
N PHE A 161 -7.01 -1.14 -3.28
CA PHE A 161 -5.62 -1.19 -3.76
C PHE A 161 -4.60 -0.99 -2.64
N VAL A 162 -4.98 -0.29 -1.56
CA VAL A 162 -4.17 -0.19 -0.34
C VAL A 162 -4.10 -1.56 0.33
N LEU A 163 -5.25 -2.23 0.50
CA LEU A 163 -5.32 -3.59 1.04
C LEU A 163 -4.54 -4.59 0.19
N LEU A 164 -4.69 -4.54 -1.13
CA LEU A 164 -3.95 -5.39 -2.05
C LEU A 164 -2.44 -5.20 -1.88
N ALA A 165 -1.95 -3.96 -1.85
CA ALA A 165 -0.52 -3.68 -1.66
C ALA A 165 0.00 -4.23 -0.32
N GLY A 166 -0.73 -4.00 0.76
CA GLY A 166 -0.33 -4.48 2.09
C GLY A 166 -0.36 -6.00 2.23
N ILE A 167 -1.38 -6.66 1.69
CA ILE A 167 -1.47 -8.13 1.69
C ILE A 167 -0.36 -8.73 0.82
N SER A 168 -0.13 -8.19 -0.38
CA SER A 168 0.99 -8.61 -1.23
C SER A 168 2.32 -8.41 -0.54
N ALA A 169 2.50 -7.31 0.21
CA ALA A 169 3.72 -7.05 0.95
C ALA A 169 3.94 -8.03 2.11
N ALA A 170 2.89 -8.29 2.89
CA ALA A 170 2.93 -9.25 3.99
C ALA A 170 3.24 -10.66 3.49
N LEU A 171 2.59 -11.10 2.41
CA LEU A 171 2.84 -12.40 1.78
C LEU A 171 4.24 -12.47 1.16
N GLY A 172 4.68 -11.40 0.50
CA GLY A 172 6.03 -11.30 -0.06
C GLY A 172 7.10 -11.40 1.02
N TRP A 173 6.94 -10.67 2.13
CA TRP A 173 7.85 -10.77 3.26
C TRP A 173 7.84 -12.15 3.89
N LEU A 174 6.65 -12.74 4.10
CA LEU A 174 6.51 -14.10 4.62
C LEU A 174 7.23 -15.12 3.72
N ALA A 175 7.16 -14.96 2.40
CA ALA A 175 7.87 -15.80 1.45
C ALA A 175 9.39 -15.64 1.57
N LEU A 176 9.90 -14.41 1.77
CA LEU A 176 11.32 -14.18 2.03
C LEU A 176 11.78 -14.77 3.37
N VAL A 177 10.96 -14.68 4.42
CA VAL A 177 11.27 -15.32 5.71
C VAL A 177 11.29 -16.84 5.56
N ALA A 178 10.29 -17.42 4.89
CA ALA A 178 10.25 -18.85 4.61
C ALA A 178 11.47 -19.31 3.81
N TYR A 179 11.86 -18.55 2.76
CA TYR A 179 13.09 -18.83 2.03
C TYR A 179 14.32 -18.77 2.93
N ALA A 180 14.45 -17.75 3.78
CA ALA A 180 15.59 -17.64 4.69
C ALA A 180 15.68 -18.80 5.68
N VAL A 181 14.54 -19.28 6.19
CA VAL A 181 14.50 -20.41 7.11
C VAL A 181 14.81 -21.73 6.38
N LEU A 182 14.29 -21.93 5.17
CA LEU A 182 14.46 -23.18 4.43
C LEU A 182 15.83 -23.28 3.73
N ALA A 183 16.35 -22.16 3.22
CA ALA A 183 17.62 -22.09 2.49
C ALA A 183 18.80 -21.64 3.37
N GLY A 184 18.54 -21.12 4.58
CA GLY A 184 19.56 -20.61 5.50
C GLY A 184 20.35 -21.67 6.27
N GLY A 185 20.23 -22.95 5.92
CA GLY A 185 21.17 -23.97 6.40
C GLY A 185 22.53 -23.74 5.73
N GLY A 186 23.51 -23.24 6.50
CA GLY A 186 24.88 -23.08 6.01
C GLY A 186 25.58 -24.42 5.70
N PRO A 187 26.89 -24.43 5.40
CA PRO A 187 27.67 -25.66 5.18
C PRO A 187 27.63 -26.66 6.34
N ALA A 188 27.27 -26.20 7.55
CA ALA A 188 27.07 -27.02 8.75
C ALA A 188 25.60 -27.46 8.98
N GLY A 189 24.66 -27.12 8.09
CA GLY A 189 23.27 -27.59 8.14
C GLY A 189 22.38 -26.97 9.22
N GLU A 190 22.90 -26.09 10.08
CA GLU A 190 22.10 -25.50 11.16
C GLU A 190 21.48 -24.17 10.75
N THR A 191 20.16 -24.16 10.62
CA THR A 191 19.35 -22.93 10.60
C THR A 191 19.44 -22.27 11.98
N MET A 192 20.16 -21.15 12.10
CA MET A 192 20.35 -20.44 13.38
C MET A 192 19.11 -19.61 13.76
N ILE A 193 18.00 -20.27 14.07
CA ILE A 193 16.84 -19.60 14.68
C ILE A 193 17.19 -19.30 16.13
N THR A 194 17.22 -18.01 16.49
CA THR A 194 17.51 -17.58 17.87
C THR A 194 16.26 -17.04 18.56
N ARG A 195 16.31 -17.02 19.89
CA ARG A 195 15.37 -16.32 20.77
C ARG A 195 16.00 -15.12 21.48
N ASP A 196 17.31 -14.89 21.27
CA ASP A 196 18.05 -13.77 21.84
C ASP A 196 18.14 -12.62 20.83
N PHE A 197 17.72 -11.43 21.25
CA PHE A 197 17.76 -10.24 20.43
C PHE A 197 19.19 -9.75 20.15
N ALA A 198 20.10 -9.88 21.12
CA ALA A 198 21.50 -9.47 20.93
C ALA A 198 22.18 -10.37 19.90
N GLU A 199 21.93 -11.69 19.95
CA GLU A 199 22.41 -12.63 18.95
C GLU A 199 21.82 -12.31 17.56
N TYR A 200 20.51 -12.06 17.50
CA TYR A 200 19.85 -11.64 16.25
C TYR A 200 20.50 -10.41 15.63
N MET A 201 20.84 -9.39 16.40
CA MET A 201 21.39 -8.14 15.87
C MET A 201 22.85 -8.25 15.42
N MET A 202 23.63 -9.15 16.04
CA MET A 202 25.07 -9.24 15.83
C MET A 202 25.50 -10.40 14.92
N SER A 203 24.59 -11.29 14.53
CA SER A 203 24.89 -12.46 13.70
C SER A 203 23.89 -12.68 12.56
N TYR A 204 24.13 -13.72 11.75
CA TYR A 204 23.21 -14.19 10.71
C TYR A 204 22.08 -15.09 11.26
N SER A 205 21.78 -14.98 12.55
CA SER A 205 20.63 -15.65 13.15
C SER A 205 19.30 -14.99 12.79
N ILE A 206 18.23 -15.79 12.83
CA ILE A 206 16.86 -15.39 12.49
C ILE A 206 16.03 -15.37 13.77
N LEU A 207 15.45 -14.22 14.11
CA LEU A 207 14.50 -14.09 15.21
C LEU A 207 13.08 -14.00 14.63
N ILE A 208 12.34 -15.11 14.68
CA ILE A 208 10.98 -15.19 14.11
C ILE A 208 10.06 -14.10 14.68
N GLY A 209 10.19 -13.78 15.97
CA GLY A 209 9.41 -12.71 16.60
C GLY A 209 9.60 -11.35 15.93
N ALA A 210 10.84 -11.00 15.54
CA ALA A 210 11.13 -9.75 14.84
C ALA A 210 10.55 -9.75 13.42
N GLU A 211 10.53 -10.90 12.74
CA GLU A 211 9.94 -11.00 11.41
C GLU A 211 8.41 -10.92 11.44
N VAL A 212 7.77 -11.52 12.44
CA VAL A 212 6.33 -11.39 12.67
C VAL A 212 5.96 -9.94 13.00
N ASP A 213 6.75 -9.24 13.81
CA ASP A 213 6.49 -7.83 14.15
C ASP A 213 6.48 -6.91 12.92
N LYS A 214 7.38 -7.16 11.96
CA LYS A 214 7.39 -6.47 10.66
C LYS A 214 6.11 -6.73 9.86
N ILE A 215 5.64 -7.98 9.80
CA ILE A 215 4.38 -8.35 9.11
C ILE A 215 3.18 -7.67 9.78
N VAL A 216 3.10 -7.71 11.11
CA VAL A 216 2.05 -7.05 11.88
C VAL A 216 2.04 -5.55 11.61
N SER A 217 3.22 -4.91 11.61
CA SER A 217 3.37 -3.49 11.28
C SER A 217 2.86 -3.15 9.87
N ILE A 218 3.21 -3.96 8.86
CA ILE A 218 2.69 -3.81 7.49
C ILE A 218 1.17 -3.88 7.48
N LEU A 219 0.58 -4.90 8.11
CA LEU A 219 -0.86 -5.11 8.12
C LEU A 219 -1.63 -4.02 8.88
N VAL A 220 -1.11 -3.58 10.03
CA VAL A 220 -1.72 -2.52 10.85
C VAL A 220 -1.70 -1.18 10.11
N VAL A 221 -0.55 -0.78 9.56
CA VAL A 221 -0.46 0.45 8.75
C VAL A 221 -1.41 0.39 7.55
N THR A 222 -1.44 -0.75 6.85
CA THR A 222 -2.36 -0.97 5.73
C THR A 222 -3.82 -0.82 6.16
N ALA A 223 -4.21 -1.43 7.28
CA ALA A 223 -5.58 -1.35 7.79
C ALA A 223 -5.96 0.08 8.17
N ILE A 224 -5.07 0.82 8.83
CA ILE A 224 -5.28 2.23 9.19
C ILE A 224 -5.47 3.09 7.93
N LEU A 225 -4.57 2.97 6.94
CA LEU A 225 -4.66 3.73 5.70
C LEU A 225 -5.91 3.37 4.89
N ALA A 226 -6.25 2.08 4.79
CA ALA A 226 -7.46 1.63 4.11
C ALA A 226 -8.72 2.15 4.79
N LEU A 227 -8.78 2.13 6.13
CA LEU A 227 -9.89 2.66 6.91
C LEU A 227 -10.03 4.18 6.76
N ALA A 228 -8.92 4.91 6.88
CA ALA A 228 -8.88 6.35 6.70
C ALA A 228 -9.38 6.76 5.31
N LEU A 229 -8.90 6.07 4.27
CA LEU A 229 -9.30 6.33 2.90
C LEU A 229 -10.77 5.97 2.64
N HIS A 230 -11.26 4.87 3.24
CA HIS A 230 -12.66 4.47 3.15
C HIS A 230 -13.59 5.53 3.75
N ARG A 231 -13.23 6.06 4.92
CA ARG A 231 -13.98 7.16 5.56
C ARG A 231 -13.92 8.42 4.71
N ALA A 232 -12.73 8.83 4.26
CA ALA A 232 -12.56 10.01 3.42
C ALA A 232 -13.41 9.92 2.14
N ARG A 233 -13.39 8.78 1.45
CA ARG A 233 -14.20 8.53 0.26
C ARG A 233 -15.69 8.66 0.54
N LYS A 234 -16.19 8.05 1.64
CA LYS A 234 -17.60 8.17 2.02
C LYS A 234 -18.00 9.61 2.32
N LEU A 235 -17.17 10.36 3.04
CA LEU A 235 -17.42 11.76 3.35
C LEU A 235 -17.48 12.62 2.08
N LEU A 236 -16.53 12.43 1.15
CA LEU A 236 -16.50 13.12 -0.14
C LEU A 236 -17.74 12.82 -0.98
N VAL A 237 -18.15 11.55 -1.06
CA VAL A 237 -19.34 11.15 -1.81
C VAL A 237 -20.59 11.82 -1.24
N ARG A 238 -20.75 11.83 0.09
CA ARG A 238 -21.89 12.46 0.75
C ARG A 238 -21.93 13.95 0.50
N ALA A 239 -20.81 14.64 0.72
CA ALA A 239 -20.68 16.07 0.46
C ALA A 239 -21.01 16.42 -1.00
N ALA A 240 -20.58 15.60 -1.96
CA ALA A 240 -20.90 15.79 -3.38
C ALA A 240 -22.41 15.62 -3.67
N VAL A 241 -23.06 14.63 -3.06
CA VAL A 241 -24.51 14.40 -3.20
C VAL A 241 -25.32 15.54 -2.57
N GLU A 242 -24.98 15.95 -1.35
CA GLU A 242 -25.65 17.03 -0.62
C GLU A 242 -25.45 18.39 -1.33
N GLY A 243 -24.24 18.68 -1.79
CA GLY A 243 -23.95 19.90 -2.54
C GLY A 243 -24.71 19.97 -3.86
N GLN A 244 -24.87 18.85 -4.56
CA GLN A 244 -25.69 18.78 -5.76
C GLN A 244 -27.18 19.00 -5.45
N ALA A 245 -27.71 18.34 -4.41
CA ALA A 245 -29.10 18.53 -3.99
C ALA A 245 -29.38 20.00 -3.66
N ALA A 246 -28.47 20.69 -2.95
CA ALA A 246 -28.58 22.11 -2.66
C ALA A 246 -28.52 22.99 -3.94
N SER A 247 -27.65 22.64 -4.90
CA SER A 247 -27.57 23.34 -6.20
C SER A 247 -28.85 23.18 -7.03
N ASP A 248 -29.44 22.00 -7.02
CA ASP A 248 -30.67 21.72 -7.78
C ASP A 248 -31.87 22.42 -7.12
N LEU A 249 -31.95 22.46 -5.78
CA LEU A 249 -32.99 23.20 -5.04
C LEU A 249 -32.93 24.71 -5.33
N LYS A 250 -31.73 25.29 -5.44
CA LYS A 250 -31.53 26.72 -5.78
C LYS A 250 -32.12 27.10 -7.14
N ARG A 251 -32.32 26.15 -8.06
CA ARG A 251 -32.98 26.42 -9.36
C ARG A 251 -34.50 26.58 -9.23
N PHE A 252 -35.10 26.09 -8.15
CA PHE A 252 -36.55 26.15 -7.92
C PHE A 252 -36.99 27.30 -7.00
N PHE A 253 -36.05 28.02 -6.40
CA PHE A 253 -36.34 29.22 -5.60
C PHE A 253 -35.99 30.48 -6.37
N ALA A 254 -36.86 31.49 -6.30
CA ALA A 254 -36.58 32.82 -6.84
C ALA A 254 -35.28 33.38 -6.21
N PRO A 255 -34.46 34.16 -6.95
CA PRO A 255 -33.16 34.68 -6.49
C PRO A 255 -33.23 35.36 -5.11
N GLU A 256 -34.36 35.96 -4.79
CA GLU A 256 -34.65 36.71 -3.56
C GLU A 256 -34.73 35.84 -2.29
N ILE A 257 -35.03 34.54 -2.40
CA ILE A 257 -35.11 33.61 -1.26
C ILE A 257 -33.80 32.81 -1.11
N ALA A 258 -33.08 32.56 -2.20
CA ALA A 258 -31.85 31.75 -2.21
C ALA A 258 -30.70 32.33 -1.36
N GLY A 259 -30.68 33.64 -1.12
CA GLY A 259 -29.68 34.31 -0.28
C GLY A 259 -29.88 34.16 1.23
N ARG A 260 -31.01 33.60 1.70
CA ARG A 260 -31.33 33.48 3.15
C ARG A 260 -31.16 32.07 3.72
N ILE A 261 -30.70 31.10 2.93
CA ILE A 261 -30.60 29.67 3.33
C ILE A 261 -29.13 29.20 3.48
N THR A 262 -28.15 30.10 3.41
CA THR A 262 -26.74 29.85 3.78
C THR A 262 -26.48 30.40 5.17
#